data_AF-A0A917UE04-F1
#
_entry.id   AF-A0A917UE04-F1
#
_cell.length_a   1.000
_cell.length_b   1.000
_cell.length_c   1.000
_cell.angle_alpha   90.00
_cell.angle_beta   90.00
_cell.angle_gamma   90.00
#
_symmetry.space_group_name_H-M   'P 1'
#
loop_
_entity.id
_entity.type
_entity.pdbx_description
1 polymer ?
#
loop_
_entity_poly.entity_id
_entity_poly.type
_entity_poly.pdbx_seq_one_letter_code
_entity_poly.pdbx_strand_id
1 'polypeptide(L)'
;MVTSPDVNGRLADRSPLQVLGWTPRLPLKATMIGAVVVLVPCAEGPERVTRQGHIRLTVSAQRTLGIVAGDPLFVAASVHDDQLTIYPMWVVDAALTALHQCTATGHGS
;
A
#
# COMPACT_ATOMS: atom_id res chain seq x y z
N MET A 1 -6.03 -1.78 -6.11
CA MET A 1 -5.37 -1.87 -7.44
C MET A 1 -4.12 -2.71 -7.32
N VAL A 2 -3.63 -3.34 -8.40
CA VAL A 2 -2.31 -3.99 -8.41
C VAL A 2 -1.33 -3.08 -9.16
N THR A 3 -0.15 -2.84 -8.58
CA THR A 3 0.90 -2.01 -9.19
C THR A 3 2.27 -2.55 -8.79
N SER A 4 3.25 -2.44 -9.67
CA SER A 4 4.65 -2.77 -9.36
C SER A 4 5.41 -1.47 -9.12
N PRO A 5 6.14 -1.32 -8.00
CA PRO A 5 7.03 -0.19 -7.80
C PRO A 5 8.19 -0.28 -8.81
N ASP A 6 8.54 0.84 -9.42
CA ASP A 6 9.76 0.90 -10.24
C ASP A 6 11.04 0.86 -9.37
N VAL A 7 12.21 0.86 -10.01
CA VAL A 7 13.53 0.83 -9.34
C VAL A 7 13.77 1.97 -8.34
N ASN A 8 12.94 3.01 -8.35
CA ASN A 8 13.00 4.13 -7.41
C ASN A 8 11.90 4.07 -6.33
N GLY A 9 11.13 2.97 -6.25
CA GLY A 9 10.00 2.82 -5.33
C GLY A 9 8.80 3.68 -5.68
N ARG A 10 8.66 4.09 -6.95
CA ARG A 10 7.53 4.88 -7.42
C ARG A 10 6.36 3.96 -7.74
N LEU A 11 5.21 4.23 -7.12
CA LEU A 11 3.92 3.64 -7.49
C LEU A 11 3.26 4.56 -8.51
N ALA A 12 3.24 4.14 -9.77
CA ALA A 12 2.83 5.00 -10.90
C ALA A 12 1.32 5.27 -10.97
N ASP A 13 0.50 4.45 -10.31
CA ASP A 13 -0.94 4.61 -10.38
C ASP A 13 -1.43 5.64 -9.35
N ARG A 14 -2.17 6.63 -9.88
CA ARG A 14 -2.66 7.83 -9.18
C ARG A 14 -4.07 7.67 -8.66
N SER A 15 -4.77 6.61 -9.05
CA SER A 15 -6.19 6.41 -8.76
C SER A 15 -6.50 6.40 -7.26
N PRO A 16 -5.72 5.71 -6.39
CA PRO A 16 -5.99 5.69 -4.96
C PRO A 16 -5.79 7.06 -4.31
N LEU A 17 -4.81 7.83 -4.78
CA LEU A 17 -4.51 9.16 -4.26
C LEU A 17 -5.59 10.18 -4.61
N GLN A 18 -6.17 10.06 -5.82
CA GLN A 18 -7.30 10.88 -6.23
C GLN A 18 -8.55 10.55 -5.41
N VAL A 19 -8.80 9.27 -5.14
CA VAL A 19 -9.92 8.83 -4.28
C VAL A 19 -9.79 9.37 -2.86
N LEU A 20 -8.57 9.45 -2.33
CA LEU A 20 -8.27 10.06 -1.03
C LEU A 20 -8.22 11.59 -1.05
N GLY A 21 -8.27 12.23 -2.21
CA GLY A 21 -8.08 13.69 -2.33
C GLY A 21 -6.66 14.16 -1.95
N TRP A 22 -5.67 13.26 -1.90
CA TRP A 22 -4.31 13.60 -1.51
C TRP A 22 -3.61 14.44 -2.57
N THR A 23 -3.21 15.65 -2.18
CA THR A 23 -2.58 16.61 -3.09
C THR A 23 -1.08 16.37 -3.26
N PRO A 24 -0.47 16.81 -4.37
CA PRO A 24 0.98 16.79 -4.54
C PRO A 24 1.71 17.45 -3.36
N ARG A 25 2.86 16.89 -2.98
CA ARG A 25 3.73 17.32 -1.88
C ARG A 25 3.16 17.09 -0.48
N LEU A 26 2.00 16.43 -0.35
CA LEU A 26 1.49 15.99 0.94
C LEU A 26 2.52 15.07 1.62
N PRO A 27 2.99 15.44 2.83
CA PRO A 27 3.90 14.60 3.59
C PRO A 27 3.14 13.44 4.25
N LEU A 28 3.77 12.26 4.23
CA LEU A 28 3.18 10.99 4.62
C LEU A 28 4.13 10.26 5.56
N LYS A 29 3.55 9.54 6.52
CA LYS A 29 4.27 8.59 7.37
C LYS A 29 3.91 7.18 6.93
N ALA A 30 4.91 6.40 6.55
CA ALA A 30 4.78 4.97 6.35
C ALA A 30 5.00 4.25 7.68
N THR A 31 4.08 3.36 8.05
CA THR A 31 4.20 2.49 9.23
C THR A 31 3.94 1.06 8.81
N MET A 32 4.82 0.15 9.20
CA MET A 32 4.60 -1.28 9.02
C MET A 32 3.64 -1.78 10.12
N ILE A 33 2.58 -2.46 9.71
CA ILE A 33 1.62 -3.11 10.60
C ILE A 33 1.55 -4.58 10.19
N GLY A 34 2.16 -5.45 10.97
CA GLY A 34 2.32 -6.85 10.60
C GLY A 34 3.08 -6.99 9.28
N ALA A 35 2.43 -7.55 8.26
CA ALA A 35 3.01 -7.78 6.94
C ALA A 35 2.65 -6.72 5.88
N VAL A 36 1.96 -5.65 6.27
CA VAL A 36 1.50 -4.58 5.36
C VAL A 36 2.09 -3.24 5.75
N VAL A 37 2.03 -2.28 4.84
CA VAL A 37 2.37 -0.89 5.15
C VAL A 37 1.18 0.00 5.01
N VAL A 38 1.00 0.85 6.01
CA VAL A 38 0.00 1.90 6.02
C VAL A 38 0.71 3.24 5.89
N LEU A 39 0.31 4.00 4.88
CA LEU A 39 0.66 5.39 4.69
C LEU A 39 -0.49 6.25 5.19
N VAL A 40 -0.17 7.25 6.01
CA VAL A 40 -1.12 8.24 6.52
C VAL A 40 -0.53 9.65 6.36
N PRO A 41 -1.36 10.70 6.19
CA PRO A 41 -0.90 12.08 6.22
C PRO A 41 -0.20 12.40 7.55
N CYS A 42 0.98 13.01 7.45
CA CYS A 42 1.76 13.40 8.61
C CYS A 42 2.67 14.57 8.24
N ALA A 43 2.54 15.71 8.91
CA ALA A 43 3.31 16.91 8.62
C ALA A 43 4.83 16.67 8.56
N GLU A 44 5.33 15.84 9.48
CA GLU A 44 6.75 15.48 9.63
C GLU A 44 7.10 14.16 8.93
N GLY A 45 6.20 13.66 8.08
CA GLY A 45 6.37 12.42 7.36
C GLY A 45 7.54 12.46 6.37
N PRO A 46 8.46 11.47 6.39
CA PRO A 46 9.60 11.43 5.47
C PRO A 46 9.16 11.08 4.03
N GLU A 47 8.01 10.44 3.86
CA GLU A 47 7.47 10.06 2.57
C GLU A 47 6.62 11.20 1.99
N ARG A 48 6.49 11.28 0.66
CA ARG A 48 5.73 12.35 0.02
C ARG A 48 4.98 11.89 -1.22
N VAL A 49 3.80 12.47 -1.42
CA VAL A 49 3.17 12.49 -2.74
C VAL A 49 4.04 13.36 -3.65
N THR A 50 4.55 12.79 -4.73
CA THR A 50 5.36 13.49 -5.72
C THR A 50 4.54 14.59 -6.42
N ARG A 51 5.22 15.53 -7.09
CA ARG A 51 4.55 16.55 -7.93
C ARG A 51 3.62 15.97 -9.01
N GLN A 52 3.89 14.72 -9.40
CA GLN A 52 3.14 13.99 -10.41
C GLN A 52 1.92 13.25 -9.83
N GLY A 53 1.70 13.31 -8.52
CA GLY A 53 0.62 12.56 -7.88
C GLY A 53 0.92 11.07 -7.73
N HIS A 54 2.19 10.69 -7.67
CA HIS A 54 2.64 9.33 -7.33
C HIS A 54 3.18 9.27 -5.91
N ILE A 55 3.20 8.10 -5.29
CA ILE A 55 3.91 7.88 -4.03
C ILE A 55 5.34 7.52 -4.35
N ARG A 56 6.29 8.15 -3.66
CA ARG A 56 7.69 7.75 -3.67
C ARG A 56 8.02 7.20 -2.31
N LEU A 57 8.28 5.90 -2.23
CA LEU A 57 8.81 5.26 -1.03
C LEU A 57 10.33 5.47 -0.99
N THR A 58 10.84 5.96 0.13
CA THR A 58 12.29 6.01 0.37
C THR A 58 12.90 4.62 0.29
N VAL A 59 14.20 4.54 -0.04
CA VAL A 59 14.94 3.26 -0.05
C VAL A 59 14.90 2.58 1.32
N SER A 60 14.89 3.37 2.40
CA SER A 60 14.72 2.88 3.76
C SER A 60 13.36 2.21 3.94
N ALA A 61 12.27 2.85 3.50
CA ALA A 61 10.96 2.22 3.51
C ALA A 61 10.96 0.92 2.68
N GLN A 62 11.47 0.94 1.45
CA GLN A 62 11.54 -0.28 0.60
C GLN A 62 12.27 -1.45 1.29
N ARG A 63 13.42 -1.18 1.92
CA ARG A 63 14.18 -2.19 2.67
C ARG A 63 13.43 -2.69 3.89
N THR A 64 12.82 -1.79 4.65
CA THR A 64 11.98 -2.16 5.79
C THR A 64 10.80 -3.02 5.32
N LEU A 65 10.20 -2.69 4.17
CA LEU A 65 9.10 -3.44 3.55
C LEU A 65 9.50 -4.82 3.00
N GLY A 66 10.80 -5.11 2.83
CA GLY A 66 11.25 -6.34 2.14
C GLY A 66 10.79 -6.43 0.68
N ILE A 67 10.38 -5.30 0.09
CA ILE A 67 9.89 -5.25 -1.30
C ILE A 67 11.08 -5.07 -2.22
N VAL A 68 11.23 -6.00 -3.16
CA VAL A 68 12.18 -5.87 -4.26
C VAL A 68 11.51 -5.06 -5.36
N ALA A 69 12.25 -4.14 -5.99
CA ALA A 69 11.74 -3.40 -7.14
C ALA A 69 11.23 -4.37 -8.22
N GLY A 70 10.03 -4.11 -8.74
CA GLY A 70 9.35 -4.99 -9.70
C GLY A 70 8.35 -5.98 -9.10
N ASP A 71 8.38 -6.25 -7.79
CA ASP A 71 7.39 -7.14 -7.17
C ASP A 71 5.99 -6.53 -7.24
N PRO A 72 4.97 -7.28 -7.67
CA PRO A 72 3.61 -6.77 -7.69
C PRO A 72 3.14 -6.51 -6.25
N LEU A 73 2.48 -5.37 -6.07
CA LEU A 73 1.86 -4.96 -4.81
C LEU A 73 0.39 -4.66 -5.04
N PHE A 74 -0.44 -5.03 -4.09
CA PHE A 74 -1.82 -4.56 -4.05
C PHE A 74 -1.89 -3.31 -3.17
N VAL A 75 -2.51 -2.26 -3.70
CA VAL A 75 -2.66 -0.98 -3.01
C VAL A 75 -4.14 -0.68 -2.86
N ALA A 76 -4.56 -0.42 -1.61
CA ALA A 76 -5.93 -0.07 -1.27
C ALA A 76 -5.98 1.29 -0.58
N ALA A 77 -6.94 2.12 -0.99
CA ALA A 77 -7.28 3.35 -0.30
C ALA A 77 -8.45 3.08 0.65
N SER A 78 -8.35 3.52 1.90
CA SER A 78 -9.49 3.66 2.79
C SER A 78 -9.81 5.14 2.93
N VAL A 79 -10.92 5.56 2.33
CA VAL A 79 -11.41 6.94 2.42
C VAL A 79 -11.88 7.26 3.84
N HIS A 80 -12.43 6.27 4.56
CA HIS A 80 -12.93 6.47 5.92
C HIS A 80 -11.80 6.80 6.90
N ASP A 81 -10.66 6.11 6.76
CA ASP A 81 -9.52 6.26 7.66
C ASP A 81 -8.45 7.23 7.12
N ASP A 82 -8.70 7.85 5.95
CA ASP A 82 -7.75 8.68 5.21
C ASP A 82 -6.35 8.05 5.12
N GLN A 83 -6.30 6.78 4.72
CA GLN A 83 -5.07 6.00 4.67
C GLN A 83 -4.93 5.23 3.36
N LEU A 84 -3.70 4.89 3.05
CA LEU A 84 -3.36 4.00 1.96
C LEU A 84 -2.60 2.78 2.48
N THR A 85 -3.09 1.59 2.19
CA THR A 85 -2.45 0.35 2.59
C THR A 85 -1.83 -0.35 1.40
N ILE A 86 -0.58 -0.75 1.54
CA ILE A 86 0.21 -1.50 0.58
C ILE A 86 0.37 -2.92 1.10
N TYR A 87 -0.08 -3.88 0.29
CA TYR A 87 -0.04 -5.31 0.55
C TYR A 87 0.90 -5.97 -0.46
N PRO A 88 1.95 -6.68 -0.01
CA PRO A 88 2.63 -7.64 -0.86
C PRO A 88 1.65 -8.71 -1.38
N MET A 89 1.84 -9.20 -2.60
CA MET A 89 0.91 -10.20 -3.17
C MET A 89 0.84 -11.50 -2.37
N TRP A 90 1.92 -11.91 -1.69
CA TRP A 90 1.90 -13.08 -0.81
C TRP A 90 0.97 -12.89 0.40
N VAL A 91 0.81 -11.65 0.89
CA VAL A 91 -0.14 -11.33 1.96
C VAL A 91 -1.58 -11.43 1.46
N VAL A 92 -1.82 -10.94 0.24
CA VAL A 92 -3.15 -11.05 -0.40
C VAL A 92 -3.51 -12.51 -0.63
N ASP A 93 -2.59 -13.32 -1.14
CA ASP A 93 -2.77 -14.75 -1.36
C ASP A 93 -3.08 -15.51 -0.06
N ALA A 94 -2.31 -15.25 1.00
CA ALA A 94 -2.55 -15.85 2.32
C ALA A 94 -3.92 -15.45 2.89
N ALA A 95 -4.32 -14.17 2.76
CA ALA A 95 -5.60 -13.68 3.25
C ALA A 95 -6.79 -14.30 2.48
N LEU A 96 -6.69 -14.42 1.15
CA LEU A 96 -7.70 -15.05 0.33
C LEU A 96 -7.80 -16.57 0.62
N THR A 97 -6.66 -17.23 0.82
CA THR A 97 -6.62 -18.65 1.20
C THR A 97 -7.33 -18.88 2.53
N ALA A 98 -7.04 -18.07 3.55
CA ALA A 98 -7.70 -18.15 4.85
C ALA A 98 -9.21 -17.87 4.73
N LEU A 99 -9.62 -16.88 3.93
CA LEU A 99 -11.03 -16.58 3.68
C LEU A 99 -11.76 -17.75 3.01
N HIS A 100 -11.15 -18.37 2.00
CA HIS A 100 -11.72 -19.54 1.34
C HIS A 100 -11.84 -20.75 2.28
N GLN A 101 -10.88 -20.94 3.19
CA GLN A 101 -10.95 -22.00 4.20
C GLN A 101 -12.09 -21.76 5.21
N CYS A 102 -12.25 -20.53 5.68
CA CYS A 102 -13.35 -20.15 6.58
C CYS A 102 -14.71 -20.32 5.93
N THR A 103 -14.85 -19.93 4.66
CA THR A 103 -16.11 -20.06 3.90
C THR A 103 -16.44 -21.50 3.52
N ALA A 104 -15.43 -22.32 3.20
CA ALA A 104 -15.61 -23.75 2.95
C ALA A 104 -16.04 -24.53 4.20
N THR A 105 -15.63 -24.09 5.38
CA THR A 105 -16.01 -24.72 6.66
C THR A 105 -17.44 -24.35 7.09
N GLY A 106 -18.04 -23.31 6.49
CA GLY A 106 -19.37 -22.80 6.84
C GLY A 106 -20.55 -23.34 6.02
N HIS A 107 -20.33 -24.29 5.09
CA HIS A 107 -21.39 -24.83 4.20
C HIS A 107 -21.75 -26.31 4.47
N GLY A 108 -21.56 -26.78 5.70
CA GLY A 108 -22.05 -28.08 6.17
C GLY A 108 -22.95 -27.92 7.39
N SER A 109 -24.24 -27.66 7.17
CA SER A 109 -25.31 -27.88 8.16
C SER A 109 -26.54 -28.43 7.46
#